data_AF-A0A427B2P7-F1
#
_entry.id   AF-A0A427B2P7-F1
#
_cell.length_a   1.000
_cell.length_b   1.000
_cell.length_c   1.000
_cell.angle_alpha   90.00
_cell.angle_beta   90.00
_cell.angle_gamma   90.00
#
_symmetry.space_group_name_H-M   'P 1'
#
loop_
_entity.id
_entity.type
_entity.pdbx_description
1 polymer ?
#
loop_
_entity_poly.entity_id
_entity_poly.type
_entity_poly.pdbx_seq_one_letter_code
_entity_poly.pdbx_strand_id
1 'polypeptide(L)'
;MLKVAYTFDAGPNAVLIAPNRKSAGLLLQRLLFCFPPPADNELTSYVIGDKSILHEAGLQSMKDVEALPPPPESKVKYPSQKTPGEVSYFICTRLGSGPRVLADESLALLSPTTGLPK
;
A
#
# COMPACT_ATOMS: atom_id res chain seq x y z
N MET A 1 8.01 4.96 -19.41
CA MET A 1 6.70 5.51 -18.99
C MET A 1 6.10 4.57 -17.95
N LEU A 2 5.65 5.08 -16.81
CA LEU A 2 4.93 4.28 -15.81
C LEU A 2 3.56 3.91 -16.38
N LYS A 3 3.21 2.61 -16.35
CA LYS A 3 1.89 2.10 -16.78
C LYS A 3 1.20 1.50 -15.58
N VAL A 4 0.02 2.02 -15.24
CA VAL A 4 -0.78 1.60 -14.09
C VAL A 4 -2.24 1.70 -14.50
N ALA A 5 -3.03 0.69 -14.15
CA ALA A 5 -4.49 0.77 -14.21
C ALA A 5 -5.03 1.14 -12.83
N TYR A 6 -6.15 1.83 -12.77
CA TYR A 6 -6.86 2.11 -11.53
C TYR A 6 -8.33 1.73 -11.67
N THR A 7 -8.94 1.33 -10.57
CA THR A 7 -10.39 1.11 -10.47
C THR A 7 -10.88 1.57 -9.11
N PHE A 8 -12.16 1.93 -9.06
CA PHE A 8 -12.90 2.24 -7.85
C PHE A 8 -14.12 1.31 -7.80
N ASP A 9 -14.51 0.92 -6.59
CA ASP A 9 -15.76 0.20 -6.36
C ASP A 9 -16.79 1.18 -5.78
N ALA A 10 -17.73 0.73 -4.94
CA ALA A 10 -18.69 1.57 -4.22
C ALA A 10 -18.06 2.40 -3.06
N GLY A 11 -16.96 3.11 -3.34
CA GLY A 11 -16.28 3.97 -2.35
C GLY A 11 -15.04 4.69 -2.90
N PRO A 12 -14.44 5.58 -2.10
CA PRO A 12 -13.32 6.42 -2.53
C PRO A 12 -11.97 5.69 -2.59
N ASN A 13 -11.91 4.44 -2.13
CA ASN A 13 -10.65 3.67 -2.13
C ASN A 13 -10.24 3.33 -3.57
N ALA A 14 -9.09 3.84 -3.99
CA ALA A 14 -8.49 3.53 -5.28
C ALA A 14 -7.75 2.19 -5.22
N VAL A 15 -8.07 1.28 -6.13
CA VAL A 15 -7.29 0.06 -6.37
C VAL A 15 -6.39 0.29 -7.58
N LEU A 16 -5.08 0.21 -7.38
CA LEU A 16 -4.10 0.40 -8.45
C LEU A 16 -3.43 -0.93 -8.82
N ILE A 17 -3.33 -1.21 -10.12
CA ILE A 17 -2.75 -2.42 -10.67
C ILE A 17 -1.52 -2.06 -11.49
N ALA A 18 -0.35 -2.45 -10.98
CA ALA A 18 0.91 -2.34 -11.69
C ALA A 18 1.24 -3.66 -12.41
N PRO A 19 1.75 -3.62 -13.66
CA PRO A 19 1.96 -4.82 -14.48
C PRO A 19 3.09 -5.72 -13.98
N ASN A 20 4.00 -5.19 -13.17
CA ASN A 20 5.11 -5.93 -12.60
C ASN A 20 5.63 -5.22 -11.35
N ARG A 21 6.52 -5.93 -10.65
CA ARG A 21 7.06 -5.49 -9.37
C ARG A 21 7.85 -4.19 -9.45
N LYS A 22 8.65 -4.00 -10.50
CA LYS A 22 9.42 -2.77 -10.74
C LYS A 22 8.48 -1.56 -10.92
N SER A 23 7.42 -1.71 -11.71
CA SER A 23 6.40 -0.68 -11.88
C SER A 23 5.65 -0.39 -10.58
N ALA A 24 5.39 -1.40 -9.75
CA ALA A 24 4.75 -1.24 -8.46
C ALA A 24 5.62 -0.41 -7.48
N GLY A 25 6.93 -0.69 -7.40
CA GLY A 25 7.85 0.12 -6.58
C GLY A 25 7.93 1.58 -7.02
N LEU A 26 8.04 1.82 -8.34
CA LEU A 26 8.02 3.17 -8.93
C LEU A 26 6.69 3.91 -8.71
N LEU A 27 5.57 3.18 -8.70
CA LEU A 27 4.26 3.74 -8.36
C LEU A 27 4.21 4.11 -6.89
N LEU A 28 4.67 3.22 -6.00
CA LEU A 28 4.66 3.45 -4.56
C LEU A 28 5.50 4.67 -4.16
N GLN A 29 6.68 4.86 -4.77
CA GLN A 29 7.47 6.08 -4.58
C GLN A 29 6.67 7.34 -4.98
N ARG A 30 5.99 7.33 -6.13
CA ARG A 30 5.18 8.49 -6.55
C ARG A 30 4.01 8.76 -5.58
N LEU A 31 3.33 7.69 -5.16
CA LEU A 31 2.21 7.80 -4.23
C LEU A 31 2.66 8.32 -2.87
N LEU A 32 3.80 7.85 -2.34
CA LEU A 32 4.36 8.33 -1.07
C LEU A 32 4.95 9.74 -1.17
N PHE A 33 5.39 10.16 -2.36
CA PHE A 33 5.75 11.55 -2.60
C PHE A 33 4.52 12.46 -2.51
N CYS A 34 3.41 12.09 -3.18
CA CYS A 34 2.19 12.88 -3.22
C CYS A 34 1.41 12.83 -1.89
N PHE A 35 1.30 11.64 -1.30
CA PHE A 35 0.55 11.34 -0.09
C PHE A 35 1.52 10.75 0.95
N PRO A 36 2.40 11.58 1.54
CA PRO A 36 3.28 11.10 2.58
C PRO A 36 2.46 10.74 3.84
N PRO A 37 2.99 9.84 4.69
CA PRO A 37 2.42 9.58 6.00
C PRO A 37 2.29 10.89 6.82
N PRO A 38 1.28 11.00 7.71
CA PRO A 38 1.27 12.02 8.76
C PRO A 38 2.54 11.97 9.63
N ALA A 39 2.92 13.09 10.25
CA ALA A 39 4.20 13.24 10.96
C ALA A 39 4.47 12.18 12.05
N ASP A 40 3.42 11.64 12.68
CA ASP A 40 3.53 10.67 13.78
C ASP A 40 3.41 9.21 13.32
N ASN A 41 3.21 8.95 12.03
CA ASN A 41 3.02 7.60 11.51
C ASN A 41 4.33 6.96 11.06
N GLU A 42 4.57 5.72 11.50
CA GLU A 42 5.61 4.88 10.95
C GLU A 42 5.28 4.44 9.51
N LEU A 43 6.30 4.37 8.64
CA LEU A 43 6.14 3.88 7.27
C LEU A 43 5.56 2.46 7.20
N THR A 44 5.89 1.63 8.20
CA THR A 44 5.45 0.22 8.30
C THR A 44 4.00 0.05 8.73
N SER A 45 3.38 1.08 9.33
CA SER A 45 1.95 1.14 9.62
C SER A 45 1.18 1.80 8.48
N TYR A 46 1.83 2.70 7.74
CA TYR A 46 1.25 3.35 6.56
C TYR A 46 1.23 2.47 5.30
N VAL A 47 2.17 1.53 5.17
CA VAL A 47 2.20 0.55 4.09
C VAL A 47 2.12 -0.87 4.68
N ILE A 48 0.98 -1.52 4.47
CA ILE A 48 0.68 -2.86 5.00
C ILE A 48 0.58 -3.92 3.89
N GLY A 49 0.53 -5.20 4.28
CA GLY A 49 0.57 -6.33 3.37
C GLY A 49 2.00 -6.73 3.01
N ASP A 50 2.31 -6.80 1.72
CA ASP A 50 3.64 -7.13 1.21
C ASP A 50 4.63 -5.97 1.38
N LYS A 51 5.22 -5.88 2.57
CA LYS A 51 6.20 -4.84 2.95
C LYS A 51 7.55 -4.95 2.22
N SER A 52 7.86 -6.10 1.59
CA SER A 52 9.12 -6.26 0.86
C SER A 52 9.26 -5.26 -0.31
N ILE A 53 8.13 -4.70 -0.77
CA ILE A 53 8.11 -3.70 -1.84
C ILE A 53 8.82 -2.40 -1.47
N LEU A 54 8.81 -2.05 -0.17
CA LEU A 54 9.46 -0.86 0.33
C LEU A 54 10.98 -0.96 0.13
N HIS A 55 11.55 -2.10 0.54
CA HIS A 55 12.97 -2.37 0.36
C HIS A 55 13.37 -2.37 -1.12
N GLU A 56 12.58 -3.02 -1.99
CA GLU A 56 12.84 -3.03 -3.43
C GLU A 56 12.68 -1.65 -4.09
N ALA A 57 11.86 -0.77 -3.50
CA ALA A 57 11.72 0.63 -3.90
C ALA A 57 12.80 1.54 -3.28
N GLY A 58 13.74 1.00 -2.50
CA GLY A 58 14.78 1.78 -1.81
C GLY A 58 14.23 2.66 -0.68
N LEU A 59 13.11 2.26 -0.07
CA LEU A 59 12.44 2.97 1.02
C LEU A 59 12.56 2.14 2.30
N GLN A 60 13.39 2.58 3.24
CA GLN A 60 13.60 1.89 4.52
C GLN A 60 13.07 2.72 5.70
N SER A 61 12.98 4.03 5.54
CA SER A 61 12.64 4.98 6.59
C SER A 61 11.84 6.16 6.04
N MET A 62 11.27 6.96 6.95
CA MET A 62 10.61 8.22 6.61
C MET A 62 11.53 9.20 5.88
N LYS A 63 12.83 9.21 6.21
CA LYS A 63 13.83 10.06 5.55
C LYS A 63 13.92 9.76 4.05
N ASP A 64 13.77 8.50 3.66
CA ASP A 64 13.83 8.11 2.26
C ASP A 64 12.62 8.64 1.50
N VAL A 65 11.43 8.64 2.13
CA VAL A 65 10.19 9.20 1.58
C VAL A 65 10.30 10.73 1.43
N GLU A 66 10.86 11.40 2.44
CA GLU A 66 11.09 12.85 2.40
C GLU A 66 12.05 13.26 1.29
N ALA A 67 13.09 12.44 1.06
CA ALA A 67 14.12 12.64 0.03
C ALA A 67 13.69 12.24 -1.38
N LEU A 68 12.49 11.69 -1.58
CA LEU A 68 12.02 11.28 -2.91
C LEU A 68 11.99 12.47 -3.87
N PRO A 69 12.54 12.32 -5.09
CA PRO A 69 12.48 13.37 -6.08
C PRO A 69 11.04 13.55 -6.58
N PRO A 70 10.66 14.77 -7.01
CA PRO A 70 9.37 14.99 -7.66
C PRO A 70 9.18 14.07 -8.87
N PRO A 71 7.99 13.46 -9.05
CA PRO A 71 7.70 12.64 -10.22
C PRO A 71 7.92 13.45 -11.52
N PRO A 72 8.46 12.86 -12.60
CA PRO A 72 8.69 13.58 -13.86
C PRO A 72 7.40 14.19 -14.44
N GLU A 73 6.24 13.62 -14.10
CA GLU A 73 4.92 14.10 -14.49
C GLU A 73 4.48 15.38 -13.75
N SER A 74 5.10 15.72 -12.60
CA SER A 74 4.71 16.87 -11.76
C SER A 74 5.10 18.23 -12.35
N LYS A 75 6.02 18.26 -13.33
CA LYS A 75 6.46 19.50 -13.99
C LYS A 75 5.41 20.12 -14.91
N VAL A 76 4.32 19.41 -15.23
CA VAL A 76 3.48 19.76 -16.38
C VAL A 76 2.14 20.42 -16.01
N LYS A 77 1.48 20.13 -14.87
CA LYS A 77 0.12 20.70 -14.62
C LYS A 77 -0.36 20.96 -13.19
N TYR A 78 0.35 20.56 -12.13
CA TYR A 78 -0.09 20.85 -10.75
C TYR A 78 1.11 21.22 -9.89
N PRO A 79 1.00 22.23 -8.99
CA PRO A 79 2.02 22.45 -7.98
C PRO A 79 2.20 21.12 -7.25
N SER A 80 3.45 20.75 -7.02
CA SER A 80 3.89 19.53 -6.35
C SER A 80 3.51 19.57 -4.86
N GLN A 81 2.22 19.71 -4.57
CA GLN A 81 1.69 19.81 -3.24
C GLN A 81 1.57 18.39 -2.71
N LYS A 82 2.44 18.06 -1.75
CA LYS A 82 2.26 16.88 -0.92
C LYS A 82 1.01 17.11 -0.06
N THR A 83 0.15 16.12 0.06
CA THR A 83 -1.06 16.18 0.89
C THR A 83 -1.04 15.10 1.98
N PRO A 84 -0.26 15.32 3.07
CA PRO A 84 -0.20 14.37 4.16
C PRO A 84 -1.59 14.13 4.76
N GLY A 85 -1.93 12.86 4.99
CA GLY A 85 -3.19 12.47 5.65
C GLY A 85 -4.43 12.38 4.74
N GLU A 86 -4.36 12.75 3.46
CA GLU A 86 -5.47 12.52 2.51
C GLU A 86 -5.67 11.04 2.18
N VAL A 87 -4.60 10.25 2.25
CA VAL A 87 -4.65 8.79 2.18
C VAL A 87 -4.33 8.22 3.55
N SER A 88 -5.19 7.34 4.08
CA SER A 88 -5.02 6.76 5.41
C SER A 88 -3.89 5.73 5.49
N TYR A 89 -3.76 4.87 4.49
CA TYR A 89 -2.70 3.87 4.34
C TYR A 89 -2.76 3.22 2.95
N PHE A 90 -1.73 2.46 2.60
CA PHE A 90 -1.65 1.64 1.40
C PHE A 90 -1.63 0.15 1.75
N ILE A 91 -2.41 -0.65 1.02
CA ILE A 91 -2.31 -2.12 1.06
C ILE A 91 -1.57 -2.58 -0.19
N CYS A 92 -0.40 -3.18 -0.01
CA CYS A 92 0.34 -3.81 -1.10
C CYS A 92 0.08 -5.32 -1.09
N THR A 93 -0.43 -5.86 -2.20
CA THR A 93 -0.74 -7.29 -2.31
C THR A 93 -0.45 -7.82 -3.72
N ARG A 94 -0.56 -9.14 -3.89
CA ARG A 94 -0.35 -9.87 -5.15
C ARG A 94 -1.56 -10.75 -5.44
N LEU A 95 -1.62 -11.30 -6.65
CA LEU A 95 -2.65 -12.28 -7.02
C LEU A 95 -2.62 -13.45 -6.03
N GLY A 96 -3.78 -13.74 -5.43
CA GLY A 96 -3.94 -14.81 -4.46
C GLY A 96 -4.30 -16.14 -5.10
N SER A 97 -4.22 -17.22 -4.31
CA SER A 97 -4.53 -18.59 -4.71
C SER A 97 -5.99 -19.01 -4.45
N GLY A 98 -6.84 -18.10 -3.99
CA GLY A 98 -8.25 -18.38 -3.67
C GLY A 98 -8.49 -18.90 -2.24
N PRO A 99 -9.70 -19.38 -1.95
CA PRO A 99 -10.09 -19.91 -0.63
C PRO A 99 -9.31 -21.18 -0.28
N ARG A 100 -9.10 -21.42 1.02
CA ARG A 100 -8.45 -22.64 1.54
C ARG A 100 -9.09 -23.12 2.83
N VAL A 101 -9.09 -24.44 3.02
CA VAL A 101 -9.46 -25.06 4.30
C VAL A 101 -8.26 -24.98 5.25
N LEU A 102 -8.51 -24.55 6.49
CA LEU A 102 -7.52 -24.58 7.56
C LEU A 102 -7.83 -25.80 8.44
N ALA A 103 -6.94 -26.79 8.44
CA ALA A 103 -7.10 -28.00 9.24
C ALA A 103 -6.70 -27.82 10.72
N ASP A 104 -6.05 -26.69 11.03
CA ASP A 104 -5.62 -26.36 12.39
C ASP A 104 -6.76 -25.72 13.18
N GLU A 105 -7.35 -26.50 14.09
CA GLU A 105 -8.44 -26.07 14.98
C GLU A 105 -8.06 -24.90 15.91
N SER A 106 -6.77 -24.65 16.13
CA SER A 106 -6.34 -23.48 16.89
C SER A 106 -6.72 -22.17 16.19
N LEU A 107 -6.77 -22.19 14.85
CA LEU A 107 -7.15 -21.07 14.00
C LEU A 107 -8.68 -20.90 13.86
N ALA A 108 -9.48 -21.84 14.37
CA ALA A 108 -10.93 -21.70 14.39
C ALA A 108 -11.32 -20.45 15.21
N LEU A 109 -12.26 -19.66 14.71
CA LEU A 109 -12.70 -18.42 15.36
C LEU A 109 -13.78 -18.66 16.44
N LEU A 110 -14.35 -19.87 16.47
CA LEU A 110 -15.35 -20.27 17.46
C LEU A 110 -14.75 -21.31 18.42
N SER A 111 -15.16 -21.23 19.68
CA SER A 111 -14.85 -22.24 20.68
C SER A 111 -15.56 -23.55 20.32
N PRO A 112 -14.86 -24.71 20.34
CA PRO A 112 -15.47 -26.00 20.02
C PRO A 112 -16.44 -26.48 21.09
N THR A 113 -16.37 -25.93 22.31
CA THR A 113 -17.24 -26.33 23.43
C THR A 113 -18.51 -25.50 23.53
N THR A 114 -18.41 -24.19 23.31
CA THR A 114 -19.54 -23.26 23.48
C THR A 114 -20.18 -22.84 22.16
N GLY A 115 -19.49 -23.01 21.03
CA GLY A 115 -19.94 -22.51 19.73
C GLY A 115 -19.93 -20.98 19.61
N LEU A 116 -19.40 -20.27 20.62
CA LEU A 116 -19.30 -18.82 20.66
C LEU A 116 -17.90 -18.36 20.19
N PRO A 117 -17.74 -17.08 19.80
CA PRO A 117 -16.42 -16.52 19.50
C PRO A 117 -15.41 -16.85 20.59
N LYS A 118 -14.21 -17.30 20.18
CA LYS A 118 -13.08 -17.50 21.10
C LYS A 118 -12.66 -16.17 21.75
#